data_AF-A0AAV0X267-F1
#
_entry.id   AF-A0AAV0X267-F1
#
_cell.length_a   1.000
_cell.length_b   1.000
_cell.length_c   1.000
_cell.angle_alpha   90.00
_cell.angle_beta   90.00
_cell.angle_gamma   90.00
#
_symmetry.space_group_name_H-M   'P 1'
#
loop_
_entity.id
_entity.type
_entity.pdbx_description
1 polymer ?
#
loop_
_entity_poly.entity_id
_entity_poly.type
_entity_poly.pdbx_seq_one_letter_code
_entity_poly.pdbx_strand_id
1 'polypeptide(L)'
;MSFITVDRLLVLLDNPILRKKLLEKKRVGVHPIDRRRKIYGEFHHLFFDLKKSPTRFFEYLRMSIETYDFILTKICHRIRKKTTNFKKPISPAERLYVTIR
;
A
#
# COMPACT_ATOMS: atom_id res chain seq x y z
N MET A 1 -16.66 23.61 21.40
CA MET A 1 -15.25 23.12 21.48
C MET A 1 -14.44 23.32 20.19
N SER A 2 -14.93 24.07 19.20
CA SER A 2 -14.26 24.34 17.91
C SER A 2 -13.54 25.70 17.83
N PHE A 3 -13.84 26.62 18.75
CA PHE A 3 -13.31 28.00 18.71
C PHE A 3 -11.85 28.13 19.17
N ILE A 4 -11.39 27.30 20.11
CA ILE A 4 -10.03 27.40 20.66
C ILE A 4 -8.96 26.97 19.63
N THR A 5 -9.33 26.11 18.69
CA THR A 5 -8.40 25.57 17.67
C THR A 5 -8.08 26.56 16.54
N VAL A 6 -9.00 27.47 16.21
CA VAL A 6 -8.78 28.47 15.14
C VAL A 6 -7.84 29.58 15.61
N ASP A 7 -7.96 30.03 16.86
CA ASP A 7 -7.09 31.06 17.44
C ASP A 7 -5.63 30.61 17.50
N ARG A 8 -5.38 29.33 17.86
CA ARG A 8 -4.01 28.77 17.85
C ARG A 8 -3.39 28.72 16.46
N LEU A 9 -4.20 28.51 15.43
CA LEU A 9 -3.75 28.46 14.03
C LEU A 9 -3.43 29.86 13.49
N LEU A 10 -4.21 30.87 13.88
CA LEU A 10 -3.95 32.29 13.58
C LEU A 10 -2.62 32.75 14.19
N VAL A 11 -2.40 32.48 15.48
CA VAL A 11 -1.15 32.82 16.19
C VAL A 11 0.09 32.16 15.56
N LEU A 12 -0.05 30.95 15.01
CA LEU A 12 1.04 30.25 14.31
C LEU A 12 1.34 30.84 12.92
N LEU A 13 0.38 31.50 12.28
CA LEU A 13 0.55 32.14 10.96
C LEU A 13 1.24 33.51 11.05
N ASP A 14 1.16 34.18 12.20
CA ASP A 14 1.85 35.45 12.46
C ASP A 14 3.38 35.29 12.49
N ASN A 15 3.87 34.07 12.78
CA ASN A 15 5.29 33.77 12.69
C ASN A 15 5.68 33.39 11.25
N PRO A 16 6.51 34.20 10.55
CA PRO A 16 6.84 33.97 9.14
C PRO A 16 7.56 32.64 8.89
N ILE A 17 8.32 32.13 9.88
CA ILE A 17 9.03 30.84 9.80
C ILE A 17 8.03 29.68 9.86
N LEU A 18 7.05 29.76 10.76
CA LEU A 18 6.03 28.72 10.93
C LEU A 18 5.04 28.74 9.76
N ARG A 19 4.64 29.93 9.29
CA ARG A 19 3.81 30.10 8.09
C ARG A 19 4.48 29.47 6.87
N LYS A 20 5.78 29.70 6.65
CA LYS A 20 6.54 29.06 5.57
C LYS A 20 6.53 27.53 5.70
N LYS A 21 6.82 26.99 6.89
CA LYS A 21 6.76 25.53 7.15
C LYS A 21 5.38 24.91 6.97
N LEU A 22 4.30 25.66 7.23
CA LEU A 22 2.93 25.18 7.07
C LEU A 22 2.49 25.15 5.60
N LEU A 23 2.92 26.16 4.83
CA LEU A 23 2.66 26.29 3.39
C LEU A 23 3.56 25.40 2.54
N GLU A 24 4.72 24.99 3.06
CA GLU A 24 5.57 24.00 2.41
C GLU A 24 4.82 22.67 2.24
N LYS A 25 4.76 22.18 1.00
CA LYS A 25 4.17 20.87 0.70
C LYS A 25 4.91 19.80 1.48
N LYS A 26 4.25 19.26 2.51
CA LYS A 26 4.77 18.13 3.28
C LYS A 26 5.07 16.97 2.34
N ARG A 27 6.27 16.40 2.44
CA ARG A 27 6.63 15.17 1.73
C ARG A 27 5.65 14.06 2.14
N VAL A 28 4.90 13.55 1.16
CA VAL A 28 3.94 12.48 1.41
C VAL A 28 4.68 11.15 1.29
N GLY A 29 4.79 10.41 2.40
CA GLY A 29 5.55 9.16 2.43
C GLY A 29 4.92 7.98 1.68
N VAL A 30 3.61 8.01 1.43
CA VAL A 30 2.85 7.07 0.56
C VAL A 30 1.73 7.87 -0.08
N HIS A 31 1.68 7.86 -1.42
CA HIS A 31 0.69 8.61 -2.18
C HIS A 31 -0.74 8.19 -1.77
N PRO A 32 -1.72 9.11 -1.70
CA PRO A 32 -3.08 8.78 -1.27
C PRO A 32 -3.74 7.65 -2.07
N ILE A 33 -3.40 7.51 -3.35
CA ILE A 33 -3.89 6.43 -4.22
C ILE A 33 -3.42 5.06 -3.69
N ASP A 34 -2.13 4.93 -3.35
CA ASP A 34 -1.56 3.69 -2.83
C ASP A 34 -2.13 3.29 -1.45
N ARG A 35 -2.63 4.27 -0.69
CA ARG A 35 -3.31 3.97 0.59
C ARG A 35 -4.61 3.20 0.38
N ARG A 36 -5.24 3.37 -0.78
CA ARG A 36 -6.50 2.71 -1.14
C ARG A 36 -6.28 1.35 -1.80
N ARG A 37 -5.04 0.84 -1.87
CA ARG A 37 -4.72 -0.47 -2.47
C ARG A 37 -5.53 -1.62 -1.87
N LYS A 38 -5.84 -1.59 -0.57
CA LYS A 38 -6.68 -2.62 0.05
C LYS A 38 -8.12 -2.63 -0.48
N ILE A 39 -8.62 -1.48 -0.95
CA ILE A 39 -10.01 -1.27 -1.37
C ILE A 39 -10.15 -1.34 -2.89
N TYR A 40 -9.12 -1.02 -3.67
CA TYR A 40 -9.19 -1.02 -5.13
C TYR A 40 -8.08 -1.83 -5.81
N GLY A 41 -7.15 -2.40 -5.05
CA GLY A 41 -6.06 -3.18 -5.61
C GLY A 41 -6.56 -4.50 -6.16
N GLU A 42 -6.14 -4.85 -7.37
CA GLU A 42 -6.59 -6.07 -8.06
C GLU A 42 -6.19 -7.34 -7.31
N PHE A 43 -5.06 -7.32 -6.59
CA PHE A 43 -4.72 -8.45 -5.72
C PHE A 43 -5.82 -8.75 -4.68
N HIS A 44 -6.48 -7.73 -4.14
CA HIS A 44 -7.50 -7.95 -3.11
C HIS A 44 -8.86 -8.33 -3.69
N HIS A 45 -9.15 -8.00 -4.95
CA HIS A 45 -10.46 -8.22 -5.58
C HIS A 45 -10.43 -9.41 -6.54
N LEU A 46 -9.42 -9.48 -7.40
CA LEU A 46 -9.36 -10.39 -8.53
C LEU A 46 -8.57 -11.66 -8.22
N PHE A 47 -7.47 -11.57 -7.47
CA PHE A 47 -6.59 -12.73 -7.25
C PHE A 47 -7.30 -13.92 -6.59
N PHE A 48 -8.15 -13.66 -5.59
CA PHE A 48 -8.89 -14.73 -4.90
C PHE A 48 -9.94 -15.39 -5.81
N ASP A 49 -10.55 -14.62 -6.70
CA ASP A 49 -11.48 -15.17 -7.69
C ASP A 49 -10.75 -15.96 -8.78
N LEU A 50 -9.56 -15.50 -9.20
CA LEU A 50 -8.69 -16.26 -10.10
C LEU A 50 -8.28 -17.61 -9.48
N LYS A 51 -7.95 -17.67 -8.18
CA LYS A 51 -7.61 -18.96 -7.53
C LYS A 51 -8.75 -19.98 -7.56
N LYS A 52 -10.01 -19.58 -7.76
CA LYS A 52 -11.16 -20.51 -7.88
C LYS A 52 -11.20 -21.23 -9.24
N SER A 53 -10.56 -20.69 -10.27
CA SER A 53 -10.58 -21.23 -11.63
C SER A 53 -9.15 -21.39 -12.14
N PRO A 54 -8.59 -22.62 -12.14
CA PRO A 54 -7.21 -22.87 -12.57
C PRO A 54 -6.91 -22.41 -14.00
N THR A 55 -7.88 -22.53 -14.91
CA THR A 55 -7.75 -22.10 -16.31
C THR A 55 -7.60 -20.58 -16.40
N ARG A 56 -8.50 -19.82 -15.77
CA ARG A 56 -8.41 -18.35 -15.71
C ARG A 56 -7.16 -17.88 -14.99
N PHE A 57 -6.75 -18.56 -13.92
CA PHE A 57 -5.51 -18.25 -13.21
C PHE A 57 -4.30 -18.40 -14.14
N PHE A 58 -4.24 -19.48 -14.92
CA PHE A 58 -3.16 -19.72 -15.86
C PHE A 58 -3.17 -18.71 -17.02
N GLU A 59 -4.33 -18.35 -17.56
CA GLU A 59 -4.44 -17.30 -18.59
C GLU A 59 -3.92 -15.95 -18.07
N TYR A 60 -4.23 -15.63 -16.82
CA TYR A 60 -3.91 -14.33 -16.22
C TYR A 60 -2.46 -14.22 -15.76
N LEU A 61 -1.96 -15.21 -15.01
CA LEU A 61 -0.61 -15.20 -14.42
C LEU A 61 0.42 -15.99 -15.22
N ARG A 62 0.00 -16.64 -16.32
CA ARG A 62 0.85 -17.48 -17.18
C ARG A 62 1.57 -18.61 -16.44
N MET A 63 0.99 -19.05 -15.32
CA MET A 63 1.50 -20.16 -14.50
C MET A 63 0.36 -20.81 -13.73
N SER A 64 0.58 -22.06 -13.29
CA SER A 64 -0.40 -22.77 -12.48
C SER A 64 -0.43 -22.25 -11.04
N ILE A 65 -1.50 -22.55 -10.31
CA ILE A 65 -1.65 -22.15 -8.90
C ILE A 65 -0.55 -22.79 -8.05
N GLU A 66 -0.24 -24.06 -8.32
CA GLU A 66 0.79 -24.84 -7.63
C GLU A 66 2.17 -24.24 -7.87
N THR A 67 2.45 -23.82 -9.10
CA THR A 67 3.72 -23.17 -9.46
C THR A 67 3.87 -21.85 -8.71
N TYR A 68 2.81 -21.04 -8.66
CA TYR A 68 2.80 -19.80 -7.92
C TYR A 68 3.04 -20.03 -6.42
N ASP A 69 2.32 -20.97 -5.80
CA ASP A 69 2.45 -21.27 -4.37
C ASP A 69 3.81 -21.90 -4.04
N PHE A 70 4.39 -22.69 -4.95
CA PHE A 70 5.76 -23.22 -4.85
C PHE A 70 6.80 -22.08 -4.85
N ILE A 71 6.72 -21.18 -5.84
CA ILE A 71 7.62 -20.03 -5.95
C ILE A 71 7.49 -19.17 -4.69
N LEU A 72 6.27 -18.88 -4.27
CA LEU A 72 5.99 -18.09 -3.08
C LEU A 72 6.65 -18.72 -1.85
N THR A 73 6.53 -20.02 -1.66
CA THR A 73 7.15 -20.74 -0.54
C THR A 73 8.67 -20.60 -0.55
N LYS A 74 9.30 -20.70 -1.72
CA LYS A 74 10.76 -20.58 -1.87
C LYS A 74 11.27 -19.17 -1.63
N ILE A 75 10.56 -18.14 -2.07
CA ILE A 75 11.05 -16.75 -2.00
C ILE A 75 10.50 -15.95 -0.82
N CYS A 76 9.44 -16.43 -0.16
CA CYS A 76 8.71 -15.70 0.89
C CYS A 76 9.64 -15.10 1.94
N HIS A 77 10.60 -15.90 2.43
CA HIS A 77 11.57 -15.46 3.43
C HIS A 77 12.47 -14.31 2.97
N ARG A 78 12.77 -14.21 1.66
CA ARG A 78 13.59 -13.14 1.07
C ARG A 78 12.80 -11.86 0.79
N ILE A 79 11.54 -12.00 0.39
CA ILE A 79 10.70 -10.86 -0.01
C ILE A 79 9.82 -10.34 1.13
N ARG A 80 9.70 -11.05 2.25
CA ARG A 80 8.93 -10.60 3.41
C ARG A 80 9.63 -9.42 4.07
N LYS A 81 8.91 -8.30 4.20
CA LYS A 81 9.35 -7.13 4.95
C LYS A 81 8.82 -7.19 6.38
N LYS A 82 9.59 -6.65 7.34
CA LYS A 82 9.19 -6.54 8.74
C LYS A 82 8.08 -5.48 8.88
N THR A 83 7.03 -5.82 9.62
CA THR A 83 6.02 -4.84 10.03
C THR A 83 6.62 -3.90 11.06
N THR A 84 6.42 -2.60 10.87
CA THR A 84 6.88 -1.55 11.80
C THR A 84 5.68 -0.69 12.21
N ASN A 85 5.82 0.07 13.30
CA ASN A 85 4.78 1.00 13.77
C ASN A 85 4.43 2.07 12.71
N PHE A 86 5.34 2.37 11.81
CA PHE A 86 5.17 3.41 10.80
C PHE A 86 4.48 2.92 9.53
N LYS A 87 4.71 1.67 9.12
CA LYS A 87 4.17 1.12 7.86
C LYS A 87 3.89 -0.37 7.96
N LYS A 88 2.71 -0.76 7.45
CA LYS A 88 2.37 -2.15 7.14
C LYS A 88 2.93 -2.49 5.74
N PRO A 89 3.82 -3.47 5.61
CA PRO A 89 4.37 -3.86 4.32
C PRO A 89 3.34 -4.58 3.45
N ILE A 90 3.59 -4.57 2.14
CA ILE A 90 2.88 -5.39 1.15
C ILE A 90 3.19 -6.86 1.44
N SER A 91 2.17 -7.71 1.39
CA SER A 91 2.34 -9.13 1.67
C SER A 91 3.26 -9.80 0.63
N PRO A 92 4.03 -10.84 0.99
CA PRO A 92 4.86 -11.59 0.05
C PRO A 92 4.08 -12.09 -1.18
N ALA A 93 2.86 -12.57 -0.97
CA ALA A 93 1.97 -13.02 -2.04
C ALA A 93 1.61 -11.86 -2.97
N GLU A 94 1.10 -10.76 -2.43
CA GLU A 94 0.75 -9.58 -3.24
C GLU A 94 1.96 -9.03 -4.01
N ARG A 95 3.15 -9.04 -3.40
CA ARG A 95 4.39 -8.64 -4.08
C ARG A 95 4.70 -9.55 -5.26
N LEU A 96 4.62 -10.85 -5.07
CA LEU A 96 4.86 -11.82 -6.14
C LEU A 96 3.83 -11.65 -7.27
N TYR A 97 2.55 -11.52 -6.93
CA TYR A 97 1.47 -11.25 -7.89
C TYR A 97 1.75 -10.00 -8.75
N VAL A 98 2.10 -8.88 -8.13
CA VAL A 98 2.41 -7.62 -8.85
C VAL A 98 3.67 -7.74 -9.71
N THR A 99 4.59 -8.66 -9.39
CA THR A 99 5.85 -8.85 -10.13
C THR A 99 5.68 -9.72 -11.36
N ILE A 100 4.76 -10.69 -11.31
CA ILE A 100 4.47 -11.61 -12.43
C ILE A 100 3.57 -10.96 -13.47
N ARG A 101 2.63 -10.14 -13.01
CA ARG A 101 1.65 -9.47 -13.86
C ARG A 101 2.27 -8.39 -14.74
#